data_AF-A0A0D7AQP3-F1
#
_entry.id   AF-A0A0D7AQP3-F1
#
_cell.length_a   1.000
_cell.length_b   1.000
_cell.length_c   1.000
_cell.angle_alpha   90.00
_cell.angle_beta   90.00
_cell.angle_gamma   90.00
#
_symmetry.space_group_name_H-M   'P 1'
#
loop_
_entity.id
_entity.type
_entity.pdbx_description
1 polymer ?
#
loop_
_entity_poly.entity_id
_entity_poly.type
_entity_poly.pdbx_seq_one_letter_code
_entity_poly.pdbx_strand_id
1 'polypeptide(L)'
;MTDAWGVSNPKSKYKPFLRIIREYGFVLLMKRGGRGCVKDGVATTAHGELAIQCLACPRENVNIPADWRSDRRRYMLILMMDANFRLSNIRRSSTLDPGLGTGLAYLVADDPYREHYQKYKAQTDISTCSGFKTLEMAEKKDATGLRSTGLAMVACARHELIRAEGTGDLQKGERFCNMDFVAMSAAQGINLDRFYSYDVACQWCIHVMERIKELPTQLQPPPGVKSSYGVPKCHAKGHILACQCCFSMGLQLG
;
A
#
# COMPACT_ATOMS: atom_id res chain seq x y z
N MET A 1 4.50 10.84 -41.60
CA MET A 1 5.42 11.96 -41.87
C MET A 1 6.70 11.39 -42.42
N THR A 2 6.94 11.60 -43.71
CA THR A 2 8.24 11.44 -44.35
C THR A 2 9.12 12.63 -43.97
N ASP A 3 10.41 12.41 -43.72
CA ASP A 3 11.32 13.50 -43.39
C ASP A 3 11.57 14.36 -44.64
N ALA A 4 11.50 15.67 -44.50
CA ALA A 4 11.68 16.62 -45.60
C ALA A 4 13.16 16.95 -45.88
N TRP A 5 14.09 16.39 -45.09
CA TRP A 5 15.52 16.69 -45.13
C TRP A 5 16.32 15.63 -45.90
N GLY A 6 15.68 14.53 -46.34
CA GLY A 6 16.33 13.40 -47.00
C GLY A 6 17.29 12.63 -46.08
N VAL A 7 17.21 12.87 -44.77
CA VAL A 7 18.12 12.26 -43.79
C VAL A 7 17.49 10.97 -43.29
N SER A 8 18.08 9.83 -43.64
CA SER A 8 17.64 8.51 -43.17
C SER A 8 17.70 8.41 -41.65
N ASN A 9 16.62 8.81 -40.98
CA ASN A 9 16.56 8.86 -39.53
C ASN A 9 16.23 7.46 -39.02
N PRO A 10 17.11 6.82 -38.22
CA PRO A 10 16.88 5.47 -37.76
C PRO A 10 15.60 5.40 -36.91
N LYS A 11 14.87 4.28 -37.02
CA LYS A 11 13.68 4.05 -36.19
C LYS A 11 14.05 4.16 -34.70
N SER A 12 13.29 4.97 -33.95
CA SER A 12 13.51 5.14 -32.51
C SER A 12 13.53 3.79 -31.78
N LYS A 13 14.59 3.59 -30.98
CA LYS A 13 14.76 2.41 -30.12
C LYS A 13 14.29 2.63 -28.69
N TYR A 14 13.68 3.79 -28.40
CA TYR A 14 13.25 4.16 -27.05
C TYR A 14 12.22 3.18 -26.46
N LYS A 15 11.16 2.82 -27.20
CA LYS A 15 10.15 1.86 -26.72
C LYS A 15 10.74 0.45 -26.46
N PRO A 16 11.52 -0.15 -27.39
CA PRO A 16 12.28 -1.37 -27.09
C PRO A 16 13.17 -1.25 -25.85
N PHE A 17 13.91 -0.16 -25.71
CA PHE A 17 14.80 0.06 -24.58
C PHE A 17 14.06 0.11 -23.23
N LEU A 18 12.90 0.78 -23.15
CA LEU A 18 12.06 0.77 -21.94
C LEU A 18 11.57 -0.63 -21.58
N ARG A 19 11.23 -1.48 -22.57
CA ARG A 19 10.86 -2.88 -22.32
C ARG A 19 12.03 -3.68 -21.78
N ILE A 20 13.23 -3.53 -22.37
CA ILE A 20 14.46 -4.18 -21.89
C ILE A 20 14.75 -3.78 -20.44
N ILE A 21 14.69 -2.48 -20.09
CA ILE A 21 14.90 -2.02 -18.72
C ILE A 21 13.91 -2.68 -17.75
N ARG A 22 12.64 -2.77 -18.14
CA ARG A 22 11.60 -3.36 -17.30
C ARG A 22 11.78 -4.86 -17.10
N GLU A 23 12.05 -5.61 -18.16
CA GLU A 23 12.38 -7.04 -18.08
C GLU A 23 13.64 -7.27 -17.25
N TYR A 24 14.68 -6.45 -17.45
CA TYR A 24 15.90 -6.50 -16.66
C TYR A 24 15.63 -6.23 -15.17
N GLY A 25 14.79 -5.24 -14.85
CA GLY A 25 14.36 -4.94 -13.48
C GLY A 25 13.65 -6.13 -12.82
N PHE A 26 12.76 -6.80 -13.56
CA PHE A 26 12.10 -8.02 -13.10
C PHE A 26 13.08 -9.17 -12.86
N VAL A 27 14.00 -9.42 -13.79
CA VAL A 27 15.06 -10.43 -13.62
C VAL A 27 15.95 -10.12 -12.41
N LEU A 28 16.29 -8.85 -12.18
CA LEU A 28 17.04 -8.44 -10.99
C LEU A 28 16.26 -8.70 -9.70
N LEU A 29 14.95 -8.43 -9.67
CA LEU A 29 14.11 -8.72 -8.53
C LEU A 29 14.10 -10.22 -8.21
N MET A 30 13.92 -11.06 -9.24
CA MET A 30 13.97 -12.52 -9.12
C MET A 30 15.33 -13.03 -8.64
N LYS A 31 16.42 -12.47 -9.19
CA LYS A 31 17.79 -12.81 -8.79
C LYS A 31 18.05 -12.47 -7.31
N ARG A 32 17.62 -11.29 -6.86
CA ARG A 32 17.76 -10.85 -5.46
C ARG A 32 16.96 -11.73 -4.51
N GLY A 33 15.78 -12.20 -4.93
CA GLY A 33 14.99 -13.19 -4.19
C GLY A 33 15.51 -14.63 -4.29
N GLY A 34 16.64 -14.87 -4.96
CA GLY A 34 17.24 -16.21 -5.09
C GLY A 34 16.41 -17.18 -5.93
N ARG A 35 15.43 -16.71 -6.71
CA ARG A 35 14.45 -17.59 -7.38
C ARG A 35 15.05 -18.47 -8.47
N GLY A 36 16.22 -18.12 -8.99
CA GLY A 36 16.97 -18.99 -9.92
C GLY A 36 17.53 -20.27 -9.28
N CYS A 37 17.58 -20.36 -7.94
CA CYS A 37 18.05 -21.54 -7.21
C CYS A 37 16.91 -22.47 -6.79
N VAL A 38 15.66 -22.12 -7.10
CA VAL A 38 14.46 -22.88 -6.77
C VAL A 38 13.89 -23.47 -8.05
N LYS A 39 13.51 -24.75 -8.03
CA LYS A 39 12.85 -25.41 -9.17
C LYS A 39 11.58 -24.63 -9.51
N ASP A 40 11.43 -24.23 -10.77
CA ASP A 40 10.32 -23.41 -11.24
C ASP A 40 10.16 -22.11 -10.43
N GLY A 41 11.25 -21.57 -9.89
CA GLY A 41 11.22 -20.51 -8.88
C GLY A 41 10.47 -19.25 -9.31
N VAL A 42 10.51 -18.89 -10.60
CA VAL A 42 9.75 -17.76 -11.16
C VAL A 42 8.24 -18.02 -11.09
N ALA A 43 7.79 -19.21 -11.50
CA ALA A 43 6.37 -19.56 -11.53
C ALA A 43 5.80 -19.87 -10.14
N THR A 44 6.65 -20.32 -9.22
CA THR A 44 6.30 -20.71 -7.85
C THR A 44 6.54 -19.61 -6.81
N THR A 45 7.00 -18.41 -7.22
CA THR A 45 7.15 -17.29 -6.30
C THR A 45 5.78 -16.88 -5.76
N ALA A 46 5.64 -16.89 -4.45
CA ALA A 46 4.40 -16.53 -3.79
C ALA A 46 4.21 -15.01 -3.69
N HIS A 47 2.97 -14.65 -3.39
CA HIS A 47 2.54 -13.30 -3.07
C HIS A 47 3.41 -12.65 -1.99
N GLY A 48 3.93 -11.45 -2.28
CA GLY A 48 4.80 -10.67 -1.40
C GLY A 48 6.20 -11.27 -1.10
N GLU A 49 6.56 -12.43 -1.66
CA GLU A 49 7.76 -13.19 -1.26
C GLU A 49 9.08 -12.46 -1.57
N LEU A 50 9.10 -11.60 -2.59
CA LEU A 50 10.29 -10.85 -3.00
C LEU A 50 10.47 -9.52 -2.25
N ALA A 51 9.54 -9.17 -1.35
CA ALA A 51 9.68 -7.97 -0.53
C ALA A 51 10.71 -8.19 0.59
N ILE A 52 11.55 -7.17 0.83
CA ILE A 52 12.49 -7.21 1.95
C ILE A 52 11.69 -7.03 3.24
N GLN A 53 11.64 -8.09 4.05
CA GLN A 53 10.99 -8.04 5.35
C GLN A 53 11.81 -7.20 6.33
N CYS A 54 11.13 -6.42 7.17
CA CYS A 54 11.79 -5.67 8.21
C CYS A 54 12.41 -6.62 9.26
N LEU A 55 13.74 -6.58 9.40
CA LEU A 55 14.50 -7.47 10.28
C LEU A 55 14.19 -7.28 11.77
N ALA A 56 13.84 -6.05 12.16
CA ALA A 56 13.58 -5.67 13.53
C ALA A 56 12.08 -5.65 13.90
N CYS A 57 11.18 -5.84 12.92
CA CYS A 57 9.78 -6.09 13.25
C CYS A 57 9.64 -7.44 13.96
N PRO A 58 8.72 -7.57 14.93
CA PRO A 58 8.42 -8.86 15.57
C PRO A 58 7.90 -9.85 14.52
N ARG A 59 8.46 -11.05 14.52
CA ARG A 59 8.14 -12.15 13.59
C ARG A 59 8.14 -13.46 14.37
N GLU A 60 6.96 -14.07 14.45
CA GLU A 60 6.78 -15.38 15.09
C GLU A 60 7.74 -16.40 14.48
N ASN A 61 8.31 -17.27 15.35
CA ASN A 61 9.26 -18.31 14.96
C ASN A 61 10.57 -17.80 14.32
N VAL A 62 10.86 -16.49 14.41
CA VAL A 62 12.08 -15.90 13.86
C VAL A 62 12.85 -15.13 14.92
N ASN A 63 12.26 -14.07 15.49
CA ASN A 63 12.98 -13.12 16.35
C ASN A 63 12.22 -12.69 17.61
N ILE A 64 11.13 -13.37 17.96
CA ILE A 64 10.39 -13.16 19.21
C ILE A 64 10.20 -14.49 19.96
N PRO A 65 10.07 -14.48 21.30
CA PRO A 65 9.88 -15.69 22.12
C PRO A 65 8.62 -16.48 21.76
N ALA A 66 8.58 -17.78 22.05
CA ALA A 66 7.41 -18.62 21.78
C ALA A 66 6.17 -18.23 22.60
N ASP A 67 6.39 -17.70 23.81
CA ASP A 67 5.38 -17.22 24.76
C ASP A 67 5.05 -15.73 24.60
N TRP A 68 5.41 -15.12 23.46
CA TRP A 68 5.16 -13.70 23.15
C TRP A 68 3.71 -13.26 23.37
N ARG A 69 2.75 -14.20 23.29
CA ARG A 69 1.32 -13.95 23.54
C ARG A 69 1.01 -13.51 24.97
N SER A 70 1.90 -13.76 25.93
CA SER A 70 1.79 -13.24 27.31
C SER A 70 2.04 -11.73 27.40
N ASP A 71 2.84 -11.18 26.48
CA ASP A 71 3.14 -9.75 26.33
C ASP A 71 2.90 -9.31 24.88
N ARG A 72 1.65 -9.46 24.41
CA ARG A 72 1.25 -9.14 23.03
C ARG A 72 1.63 -7.72 22.62
N ARG A 73 1.61 -6.81 23.59
CA ARG A 73 1.86 -5.39 23.40
C ARG A 73 3.30 -5.12 23.01
N ARG A 74 4.28 -5.73 23.68
CA ARG A 74 5.70 -5.60 23.30
C ARG A 74 5.96 -6.07 21.86
N TYR A 75 5.22 -7.07 21.43
CA TYR A 75 5.41 -7.73 20.13
C TYR A 75 4.31 -7.37 19.11
N MET A 76 3.83 -6.13 19.14
CA MET A 76 2.87 -5.67 18.15
C MET A 76 3.52 -5.11 16.87
N LEU A 77 2.75 -5.09 15.80
CA LEU A 77 3.13 -4.56 14.52
C LEU A 77 2.70 -3.09 14.40
N ILE A 78 3.67 -2.19 14.27
CA ILE A 78 3.41 -0.76 14.12
C ILE A 78 3.55 -0.39 12.65
N LEU A 79 2.44 0.00 12.05
CA LEU A 79 2.29 0.29 10.63
C LEU A 79 1.99 1.78 10.45
N MET A 80 2.69 2.43 9.52
CA MET A 80 2.30 3.75 9.04
C MET A 80 1.66 3.62 7.67
N MET A 81 0.65 4.45 7.42
CA MET A 81 -0.09 4.50 6.16
C MET A 81 -0.08 5.93 5.65
N ASP A 82 0.19 6.10 4.36
CA ASP A 82 0.21 7.40 3.71
C ASP A 82 -0.05 7.27 2.19
N ALA A 83 -0.39 8.37 1.54
CA ALA A 83 -0.66 8.48 0.12
C ALA A 83 0.24 9.53 -0.56
N ASN A 84 0.83 9.14 -1.70
CA ASN A 84 1.60 10.04 -2.54
C ASN A 84 0.80 10.43 -3.80
N PHE A 85 0.36 11.68 -3.87
CA PHE A 85 -0.41 12.23 -5.00
C PHE A 85 0.44 12.82 -6.13
N ARG A 86 1.78 12.76 -6.02
CA ARG A 86 2.70 13.20 -7.09
C ARG A 86 3.00 12.07 -8.08
N LEU A 87 2.88 10.82 -7.66
CA LEU A 87 3.06 9.65 -8.52
C LEU A 87 1.78 9.32 -9.28
N SER A 88 1.37 10.21 -10.18
CA SER A 88 0.20 9.99 -11.04
C SER A 88 0.56 9.27 -12.34
N ASN A 89 -0.41 8.54 -12.88
CA ASN A 89 -0.25 7.77 -14.11
C ASN A 89 -1.37 8.13 -15.09
N ILE A 90 -1.00 8.57 -16.29
CA ILE A 90 -1.94 8.94 -17.36
C ILE A 90 -2.52 7.68 -18.01
N ARG A 91 -3.83 7.67 -18.25
CA ARG A 91 -4.50 6.60 -18.96
C ARG A 91 -4.00 6.55 -20.41
N ARG A 92 -3.47 5.39 -20.82
CA ARG A 92 -3.01 5.13 -22.19
C ARG A 92 -4.04 4.28 -22.93
N SER A 93 -4.09 4.40 -24.27
CA SER A 93 -5.03 3.68 -25.13
C SER A 93 -4.78 2.18 -25.25
N SER A 94 -3.56 1.70 -24.94
CA SER A 94 -3.23 0.28 -24.92
C SER A 94 -3.51 -0.34 -23.55
N THR A 95 -4.48 -1.25 -23.49
CA THR A 95 -4.91 -2.00 -22.29
C THR A 95 -4.07 -3.26 -22.01
N LEU A 96 -3.06 -3.55 -22.84
CA LEU A 96 -2.29 -4.80 -22.84
C LEU A 96 -0.89 -4.61 -22.24
N ASP A 97 -0.80 -4.01 -21.05
CA ASP A 97 0.49 -3.88 -20.36
C ASP A 97 0.39 -4.23 -18.86
N PRO A 98 0.37 -5.54 -18.51
CA PRO A 98 0.25 -6.01 -17.13
C PRO A 98 1.56 -5.81 -16.36
N GLY A 99 1.51 -5.54 -15.05
CA GLY A 99 2.72 -5.51 -14.23
C GLY A 99 3.48 -6.85 -14.33
N LEU A 100 4.80 -6.81 -14.50
CA LEU A 100 5.60 -8.07 -14.56
C LEU A 100 5.74 -8.74 -13.19
N GLY A 101 5.62 -7.97 -12.11
CA GLY A 101 5.81 -8.48 -10.74
C GLY A 101 4.85 -7.86 -9.73
N THR A 102 3.68 -7.37 -10.18
CA THR A 102 2.61 -6.94 -9.27
C THR A 102 2.16 -8.14 -8.45
N GLY A 103 2.03 -7.95 -7.13
CA GLY A 103 1.80 -9.02 -6.17
C GLY A 103 3.06 -9.79 -5.73
N LEU A 104 4.23 -9.64 -6.36
CA LEU A 104 5.40 -10.43 -5.95
C LEU A 104 6.25 -9.77 -4.86
N ALA A 105 6.15 -8.45 -4.70
CA ALA A 105 6.95 -7.67 -3.75
C ALA A 105 6.08 -6.67 -3.00
N TYR A 106 6.23 -5.37 -3.27
CA TYR A 106 5.59 -4.29 -2.49
C TYR A 106 4.22 -3.88 -3.01
N LEU A 107 3.99 -4.00 -4.33
CA LEU A 107 2.70 -3.69 -4.94
C LEU A 107 1.73 -4.87 -4.78
N VAL A 108 0.49 -4.57 -4.43
CA VAL A 108 -0.62 -5.54 -4.46
C VAL A 108 -0.81 -6.13 -5.86
N ALA A 109 -1.39 -7.33 -5.93
CA ALA A 109 -1.76 -7.94 -7.19
C ALA A 109 -2.84 -7.12 -7.94
N ASP A 110 -2.64 -6.91 -9.24
CA ASP A 110 -3.49 -6.02 -10.05
C ASP A 110 -4.95 -6.47 -10.09
N ASP A 111 -5.21 -7.76 -10.30
CA ASP A 111 -6.56 -8.26 -10.56
C ASP A 111 -7.45 -8.27 -9.32
N PRO A 112 -7.03 -8.84 -8.16
CA PRO A 112 -7.82 -8.78 -6.93
C PRO A 112 -8.06 -7.34 -6.46
N TYR A 113 -7.05 -6.49 -6.58
CA TYR A 113 -7.18 -5.09 -6.19
C TYR A 113 -8.14 -4.33 -7.11
N ARG A 114 -8.07 -4.58 -8.43
CA ARG A 114 -8.99 -4.02 -9.41
C ARG A 114 -10.43 -4.43 -9.18
N GLU A 115 -10.66 -5.70 -8.89
CA GLU A 115 -12.00 -6.19 -8.55
C GLU A 115 -12.54 -5.49 -7.30
N HIS A 116 -11.68 -5.29 -6.29
CA HIS A 116 -12.06 -4.62 -5.04
C HIS A 116 -12.46 -3.16 -5.24
N TYR A 117 -11.58 -2.30 -5.75
CA TYR A 117 -11.88 -0.87 -5.80
C TYR A 117 -13.01 -0.52 -6.79
N GLN A 118 -13.33 -1.42 -7.73
CA GLN A 118 -14.44 -1.25 -8.66
C GLN A 118 -15.81 -1.32 -7.97
N LYS A 119 -15.92 -1.98 -6.81
CA LYS A 119 -17.13 -2.04 -5.98
C LYS A 119 -17.46 -0.66 -5.37
N TYR A 120 -16.44 0.20 -5.19
CA TYR A 120 -16.53 1.46 -4.45
C TYR A 120 -16.33 2.70 -5.32
N LYS A 121 -16.71 2.66 -6.61
CA LYS A 121 -16.53 3.80 -7.54
C LYS A 121 -17.16 5.11 -7.06
N ALA A 122 -18.26 5.03 -6.31
CA ALA A 122 -19.00 6.17 -5.79
C ALA A 122 -18.65 6.52 -4.33
N GLN A 123 -17.66 5.87 -3.72
CA GLN A 123 -17.28 6.17 -2.34
C GLN A 123 -16.82 7.62 -2.21
N THR A 124 -17.47 8.34 -1.31
CA THR A 124 -17.09 9.68 -0.87
C THR A 124 -16.76 9.63 0.61
N ASP A 125 -15.49 9.78 0.93
CA ASP A 125 -15.04 9.88 2.31
C ASP A 125 -15.06 11.37 2.69
N ILE A 126 -15.87 11.72 3.69
CA ILE A 126 -16.06 13.11 4.12
C ILE A 126 -15.18 13.37 5.33
N SER A 127 -14.31 14.37 5.25
CA SER A 127 -13.53 14.79 6.40
C SER A 127 -14.36 15.63 7.37
N THR A 128 -14.43 15.19 8.62
CA THR A 128 -15.09 15.92 9.72
C THR A 128 -14.12 16.83 10.49
N CYS A 129 -12.82 16.69 10.26
CA CYS A 129 -11.78 17.48 10.92
C CYS A 129 -11.48 18.77 10.14
N SER A 130 -11.48 19.91 10.81
CA SER A 130 -11.42 21.24 10.21
C SER A 130 -10.16 21.49 9.35
N GLY A 131 -8.98 21.04 9.78
CA GLY A 131 -7.73 21.23 9.02
C GLY A 131 -7.63 20.35 7.77
N PHE A 132 -8.34 19.21 7.74
CA PHE A 132 -8.32 18.27 6.62
C PHE A 132 -9.37 18.56 5.56
N LYS A 133 -10.47 19.26 5.88
CA LYS A 133 -11.42 19.72 4.86
C LYS A 133 -10.74 20.56 3.76
N THR A 134 -9.74 21.35 4.12
CA THR A 134 -8.96 22.15 3.17
C THR A 134 -8.01 21.30 2.32
N LEU A 135 -7.41 20.25 2.90
CA LEU A 135 -6.57 19.29 2.17
C LEU A 135 -7.39 18.40 1.23
N GLU A 136 -8.56 17.94 1.66
CA GLU A 136 -9.50 17.14 0.85
C GLU A 136 -9.91 17.89 -0.43
N MET A 137 -10.09 19.22 -0.36
CA MET A 137 -10.34 20.04 -1.55
C MET A 137 -9.12 20.17 -2.46
N ALA A 138 -7.90 20.18 -1.92
CA ALA A 138 -6.66 20.23 -2.70
C ALA A 138 -6.30 18.86 -3.33
N GLU A 139 -6.75 17.76 -2.72
CA GLU A 139 -6.56 16.38 -3.17
C GLU A 139 -7.61 15.91 -4.17
N LYS A 140 -8.77 16.60 -4.26
CA LYS A 140 -9.74 16.50 -5.35
C LYS A 140 -9.23 17.12 -6.66
N LYS A 141 -7.97 16.82 -7.03
CA LYS A 141 -7.47 17.12 -8.37
C LYS A 141 -8.30 16.36 -9.40
N ASP A 142 -8.48 16.98 -10.55
CA ASP A 142 -9.16 16.36 -11.67
C ASP A 142 -8.44 15.05 -12.05
N ALA A 143 -9.15 13.93 -11.88
CA ALA A 143 -8.68 12.59 -12.24
C ALA A 143 -8.93 12.27 -13.72
N THR A 144 -9.53 13.20 -14.47
CA THR A 144 -9.87 13.00 -15.88
C THR A 144 -8.62 12.68 -16.70
N GLY A 145 -8.68 11.59 -17.45
CA GLY A 145 -7.55 11.11 -18.26
C GLY A 145 -6.45 10.40 -17.46
N LEU A 146 -6.58 10.23 -16.14
CA LEU A 146 -5.62 9.47 -15.32
C LEU A 146 -6.09 8.01 -15.14
N ARG A 147 -5.11 7.09 -15.13
CA ARG A 147 -5.25 5.72 -14.65
C ARG A 147 -5.13 5.66 -13.13
N SER A 148 -4.23 6.46 -12.57
CA SER A 148 -3.98 6.59 -11.15
C SER A 148 -3.66 8.04 -10.80
N THR A 149 -4.22 8.55 -9.71
CA THR A 149 -3.95 9.88 -9.16
C THR A 149 -2.80 9.89 -8.16
N GLY A 150 -2.33 8.71 -7.74
CA GLY A 150 -1.31 8.59 -6.72
C GLY A 150 -1.07 7.14 -6.27
N LEU A 151 -0.35 6.97 -5.18
CA LEU A 151 -0.01 5.67 -4.64
C LEU A 151 -0.21 5.66 -3.13
N ALA A 152 -1.01 4.73 -2.62
CA ALA A 152 -1.07 4.43 -1.20
C ALA A 152 0.05 3.49 -0.81
N MET A 153 0.62 3.66 0.38
CA MET A 153 1.72 2.85 0.89
C MET A 153 1.57 2.59 2.38
N VAL A 154 1.97 1.39 2.78
CA VAL A 154 2.01 0.94 4.16
C VAL A 154 3.41 0.42 4.47
N ALA A 155 4.01 0.99 5.51
CA ALA A 155 5.38 0.68 5.91
C ALA A 155 5.44 0.37 7.41
N CYS A 156 6.51 -0.30 7.83
CA CYS A 156 6.86 -0.38 9.23
C CYS A 156 7.14 1.04 9.76
N ALA A 157 6.36 1.50 10.75
CA ALA A 157 6.54 2.83 11.32
C ALA A 157 7.86 2.99 12.10
N ARG A 158 8.48 1.87 12.54
CA ARG A 158 9.71 1.89 13.34
C ARG A 158 10.99 1.99 12.49
N HIS A 159 10.97 1.42 11.30
CA HIS A 159 12.18 1.23 10.49
C HIS A 159 11.99 1.62 9.02
N GLU A 160 10.83 2.21 8.69
CA GLU A 160 10.52 2.79 7.37
C GLU A 160 10.63 1.81 6.19
N LEU A 161 10.53 0.52 6.48
CA LEU A 161 10.52 -0.54 5.48
C LEU A 161 9.10 -0.80 4.99
N ILE A 162 8.90 -0.63 3.68
CA ILE A 162 7.64 -0.89 2.99
C ILE A 162 7.25 -2.36 3.19
N ARG A 163 5.97 -2.58 3.48
CA ARG A 163 5.45 -3.94 3.68
C ARG A 163 5.24 -4.65 2.35
N ALA A 164 5.43 -5.96 2.37
CA ALA A 164 5.01 -6.84 1.29
C ALA A 164 3.55 -6.56 0.95
N GLU A 165 3.25 -6.36 -0.34
CA GLU A 165 1.94 -5.98 -0.86
C GLU A 165 1.25 -4.83 -0.11
N GLY A 166 2.03 -3.94 0.51
CA GLY A 166 1.52 -2.80 1.25
C GLY A 166 1.31 -1.56 0.41
N THR A 167 1.34 -1.66 -0.92
CA THR A 167 1.32 -0.51 -1.83
C THR A 167 0.31 -0.72 -2.95
N GLY A 168 -0.46 0.31 -3.30
CA GLY A 168 -1.50 0.22 -4.32
C GLY A 168 -1.83 1.56 -4.98
N ASP A 169 -2.15 1.52 -6.27
CA ASP A 169 -2.57 2.70 -7.04
C ASP A 169 -3.87 3.30 -6.49
N LEU A 170 -3.95 4.63 -6.49
CA LEU A 170 -5.13 5.41 -6.14
C LEU A 170 -5.90 5.82 -7.39
N GLN A 171 -7.15 5.37 -7.56
CA GLN A 171 -7.89 5.69 -8.79
C GLN A 171 -8.46 7.11 -8.77
N LYS A 172 -8.79 7.63 -7.59
CA LYS A 172 -9.31 8.99 -7.40
C LYS A 172 -9.09 9.44 -5.97
N GLY A 173 -7.94 10.07 -5.74
CA GLY A 173 -7.51 10.47 -4.41
C GLY A 173 -7.40 9.28 -3.45
N GLU A 174 -7.25 9.58 -2.18
CA GLU A 174 -7.18 8.59 -1.13
C GLU A 174 -8.60 8.24 -0.66
N ARG A 175 -9.05 7.03 -1.02
CA ARG A 175 -10.34 6.49 -0.56
C ARG A 175 -10.11 5.39 0.45
N PHE A 176 -11.02 5.23 1.41
CA PHE A 176 -10.89 4.17 2.41
C PHE A 176 -10.86 2.78 1.77
N CYS A 177 -11.58 2.51 0.68
CA CYS A 177 -11.46 1.21 0.00
C CYS A 177 -10.02 0.90 -0.48
N ASN A 178 -9.25 1.92 -0.90
CA ASN A 178 -7.86 1.78 -1.28
C ASN A 178 -6.99 1.51 -0.04
N MET A 179 -7.15 2.34 1.00
CA MET A 179 -6.36 2.25 2.24
C MET A 179 -6.63 0.98 3.04
N ASP A 180 -7.89 0.56 3.15
CA ASP A 180 -8.29 -0.69 3.81
C ASP A 180 -7.58 -1.88 3.18
N PHE A 181 -7.57 -1.94 1.84
CA PHE A 181 -6.99 -3.05 1.10
C PHE A 181 -5.48 -3.12 1.32
N VAL A 182 -4.75 -2.02 1.13
CA VAL A 182 -3.28 -2.02 1.29
C VAL A 182 -2.86 -2.22 2.76
N ALA A 183 -3.65 -1.72 3.72
CA ALA A 183 -3.41 -1.91 5.15
C ALA A 183 -3.55 -3.37 5.56
N MET A 184 -4.62 -4.02 5.12
CA MET A 184 -4.86 -5.42 5.44
C MET A 184 -3.91 -6.35 4.69
N SER A 185 -3.59 -6.04 3.43
CA SER A 185 -2.58 -6.72 2.63
C SER A 185 -1.19 -6.67 3.28
N ALA A 186 -0.75 -5.48 3.71
CA ALA A 186 0.52 -5.29 4.42
C ALA A 186 0.65 -6.11 5.72
N ALA A 187 -0.48 -6.47 6.34
CA ALA A 187 -0.57 -7.20 7.60
C ALA A 187 -1.08 -8.65 7.41
N GLN A 188 -1.19 -9.12 6.17
CA GLN A 188 -1.76 -10.42 5.84
C GLN A 188 -1.00 -11.56 6.53
N GLY A 189 -1.76 -12.51 7.09
CA GLY A 189 -1.19 -13.73 7.71
C GLY A 189 -0.44 -13.51 9.03
N ILE A 190 -0.45 -12.29 9.59
CA ILE A 190 0.28 -11.97 10.84
C ILE A 190 -0.67 -12.01 12.04
N ASN A 191 -0.29 -12.80 13.04
CA ASN A 191 -1.05 -13.03 14.29
C ASN A 191 -0.79 -11.98 15.39
N LEU A 192 0.09 -11.02 15.12
CA LEU A 192 0.45 -9.94 16.04
C LEU A 192 -0.64 -8.86 16.05
N ASP A 193 -0.85 -8.25 17.21
CA ASP A 193 -1.67 -7.03 17.32
C ASP A 193 -1.07 -5.92 16.46
N ARG A 194 -1.92 -4.97 16.02
CA ARG A 194 -1.57 -3.99 14.99
C ARG A 194 -1.84 -2.58 15.48
N PHE A 195 -0.89 -1.68 15.33
CA PHE A 195 -1.10 -0.25 15.47
C PHE A 195 -0.98 0.41 14.11
N TYR A 196 -2.03 1.12 13.68
CA TYR A 196 -2.02 1.89 12.44
C TYR A 196 -1.87 3.38 12.75
N SER A 197 -0.72 3.93 12.38
CA SER A 197 -0.46 5.35 12.31
C SER A 197 -0.95 5.88 10.97
N TYR A 198 -1.88 6.83 10.99
CA TYR A 198 -2.50 7.36 9.80
C TYR A 198 -3.05 8.76 10.02
N ASP A 199 -2.85 9.66 9.06
CA ASP A 199 -3.24 11.06 9.15
C ASP A 199 -4.72 11.24 9.48
N VAL A 200 -5.60 10.43 8.89
CA VAL A 200 -7.03 10.45 9.19
C VAL A 200 -7.49 9.24 9.99
N ALA A 201 -6.61 8.65 10.81
CA ALA A 201 -6.92 7.50 11.67
C ALA A 201 -8.23 7.66 12.46
N CYS A 202 -8.48 8.85 12.99
CA CYS A 202 -9.67 9.15 13.80
C CYS A 202 -11.00 9.08 13.03
N GLN A 203 -10.95 9.16 11.70
CA GLN A 203 -12.11 9.02 10.82
C GLN A 203 -12.15 7.61 10.23
N TRP A 204 -11.00 7.14 9.75
CA TRP A 204 -10.84 5.85 9.10
C TRP A 204 -11.30 4.68 9.99
N CYS A 205 -10.94 4.71 11.28
CA CYS A 205 -11.18 3.61 12.20
C CYS A 205 -12.66 3.41 12.60
N ILE A 206 -13.53 4.40 12.37
CA ILE A 206 -14.93 4.36 12.84
C ILE A 206 -15.67 3.15 12.26
N HIS A 207 -15.54 2.94 10.95
CA HIS A 207 -16.21 1.86 10.23
C HIS A 207 -15.23 0.82 9.66
N VAL A 208 -13.94 0.88 10.03
CA VAL A 208 -12.93 0.00 9.44
C VAL A 208 -13.24 -1.48 9.66
N MET A 209 -13.76 -1.86 10.83
CA MET A 209 -14.09 -3.24 11.13
C MET A 209 -15.27 -3.77 10.32
N GLU A 210 -16.18 -2.90 9.88
CA GLU A 210 -17.28 -3.26 8.98
C GLU A 210 -16.72 -3.46 7.56
N ARG A 211 -15.91 -2.52 7.08
CA ARG A 211 -15.28 -2.59 5.75
C ARG A 211 -14.31 -3.78 5.62
N ILE A 212 -13.57 -4.13 6.69
CA ILE A 212 -12.70 -5.31 6.70
C ILE A 212 -13.49 -6.61 6.46
N LYS A 213 -14.74 -6.72 6.93
CA LYS A 213 -15.57 -7.92 6.69
C LYS A 213 -15.94 -8.09 5.22
N GLU A 214 -15.93 -7.00 4.45
CA GLU A 214 -16.20 -7.00 3.01
C GLU A 214 -14.94 -7.34 2.18
N LEU A 215 -13.75 -7.29 2.78
CA LEU A 215 -12.52 -7.67 2.13
C LEU A 215 -12.45 -9.20 1.93
N PRO A 216 -11.68 -9.66 0.92
CA PRO A 216 -11.37 -11.08 0.76
C PRO A 216 -10.89 -11.71 2.07
N THR A 217 -11.38 -12.91 2.38
CA THR A 217 -11.13 -13.59 3.67
C THR A 217 -9.65 -13.68 4.01
N GLN A 218 -8.78 -13.89 3.01
CA GLN A 218 -7.34 -13.96 3.21
C GLN A 218 -6.69 -12.65 3.70
N LEU A 219 -7.34 -11.50 3.50
CA LEU A 219 -6.87 -10.20 3.99
C LEU A 219 -7.39 -9.87 5.39
N GLN A 220 -8.44 -10.57 5.85
CA GLN A 220 -9.02 -10.30 7.16
C GLN A 220 -8.03 -10.68 8.28
N PRO A 221 -7.95 -9.92 9.38
CA PRO A 221 -7.09 -10.26 10.51
C PRO A 221 -7.43 -11.65 11.07
N PRO A 222 -6.43 -12.47 11.43
CA PRO A 222 -6.67 -13.71 12.16
C PRO A 222 -7.47 -13.49 13.45
N PRO A 223 -8.28 -14.47 13.90
CA PRO A 223 -9.05 -14.35 15.13
C PRO A 223 -8.18 -13.96 16.33
N GLY A 224 -8.67 -13.01 17.13
CA GLY A 224 -7.99 -12.52 18.34
C GLY A 224 -6.92 -11.45 18.12
N VAL A 225 -6.60 -11.11 16.87
CA VAL A 225 -5.75 -9.94 16.54
C VAL A 225 -6.52 -8.65 16.82
N LYS A 226 -5.91 -7.77 17.62
CA LYS A 226 -6.46 -6.46 17.96
C LYS A 226 -5.79 -5.38 17.11
N SER A 227 -6.56 -4.33 16.81
CA SER A 227 -6.09 -3.15 16.10
C SER A 227 -6.27 -1.91 16.96
N SER A 228 -5.23 -1.08 17.02
CA SER A 228 -5.23 0.27 17.59
C SER A 228 -4.80 1.28 16.53
N TYR A 229 -5.12 2.56 16.76
CA TYR A 229 -5.02 3.59 15.74
C TYR A 229 -4.49 4.89 16.35
N GLY A 230 -3.70 5.64 15.59
CA GLY A 230 -3.27 6.96 16.04
C GLY A 230 -2.91 7.89 14.90
N VAL A 231 -3.04 9.19 15.18
CA VAL A 231 -2.70 10.27 14.25
C VAL A 231 -1.25 10.69 14.49
N PRO A 232 -0.40 10.75 13.45
CA PRO A 232 0.97 11.20 13.59
C PRO A 232 1.05 12.61 14.21
N LYS A 233 2.10 12.85 15.01
CA LYS A 233 2.23 14.06 15.84
C LYS A 233 2.18 15.36 15.01
N CYS A 234 2.73 15.36 13.80
CA CYS A 234 2.71 16.52 12.92
C CYS A 234 1.29 16.91 12.50
N HIS A 235 0.44 15.90 12.25
CA HIS A 235 -0.92 16.06 11.75
C HIS A 235 -1.93 16.30 12.86
N ALA A 236 -1.65 15.87 14.09
CA ALA A 236 -2.55 15.98 15.25
C ALA A 236 -3.19 17.38 15.39
N LYS A 237 -2.42 18.46 15.23
CA LYS A 237 -2.92 19.84 15.35
C LYS A 237 -4.01 20.21 14.34
N GLY A 238 -4.07 19.52 13.19
CA GLY A 238 -5.10 19.71 12.17
C GLY A 238 -6.46 19.08 12.50
N HIS A 239 -6.53 18.28 13.57
CA HIS A 239 -7.78 17.66 14.01
C HIS A 239 -8.50 18.46 15.09
N ILE A 240 -9.78 18.15 15.30
CA ILE A 240 -10.54 18.66 16.44
C ILE A 240 -9.96 18.15 17.77
N LEU A 241 -10.19 18.88 18.86
CA LEU A 241 -9.62 18.58 20.18
C LEU A 241 -9.90 17.15 20.64
N ALA A 242 -11.12 16.64 20.43
CA ALA A 242 -11.47 15.27 20.78
C ALA A 242 -10.57 14.23 20.08
N CYS A 243 -10.28 14.43 18.79
CA CYS A 243 -9.39 13.56 18.04
C CYS A 243 -7.94 13.69 18.53
N GLN A 244 -7.49 14.91 18.85
CA GLN A 244 -6.16 15.14 19.42
C GLN A 244 -5.96 14.39 20.73
N CYS A 245 -6.97 14.36 21.60
CA CYS A 245 -6.90 13.63 22.86
C CYS A 245 -6.98 12.11 22.65
N CYS A 246 -7.94 11.64 21.85
CA CYS A 246 -8.25 10.21 21.72
C CYS A 246 -7.35 9.45 20.76
N PHE A 247 -6.64 10.12 19.85
CA PHE A 247 -5.78 9.49 18.83
C PHE A 247 -4.33 9.98 18.87
N SER A 248 -3.93 10.77 19.88
CA SER A 248 -2.53 11.17 20.05
C SER A 248 -1.65 9.93 20.25
N MET A 249 -0.68 9.72 19.37
CA MET A 249 0.27 8.60 19.49
C MET A 249 1.07 8.61 20.80
N GLY A 250 1.25 9.78 21.43
CA GLY A 250 1.94 9.87 22.73
C GLY A 250 1.13 9.29 23.89
N LEU A 251 -0.18 9.11 23.71
CA LEU A 251 -1.11 8.52 24.68
C LEU A 251 -1.61 7.15 24.24
N GLN A 252 -1.56 6.84 22.95
CA GLN A 252 -1.96 5.54 22.46
C GLN A 252 -1.05 4.44 23.00
N LEU A 253 -1.69 3.34 23.38
CA LEU A 253 -0.99 2.13 23.72
C LEU A 253 -0.59 1.44 22.41
N GLY A 254 0.63 1.73 21.96
CA GLY A 254 1.40 0.79 21.14
C GLY A 254 1.69 -0.44 21.97
#